data_AF-A0A7S3B4F6-F1
#
_entry.id   AF-A0A7S3B4F6-F1
#
_cell.length_a   1.000
_cell.length_b   1.000
_cell.length_c   1.000
_cell.angle_alpha   90.00
_cell.angle_beta   90.00
_cell.angle_gamma   90.00
#
_symmetry.space_group_name_H-M   'P 1'
#
loop_
_entity.id
_entity.type
_entity.pdbx_description
1 polymer ?
#
loop_
_entity_poly.entity_id
_entity_poly.type
_entity_poly.pdbx_seq_one_letter_code
_entity_poly.pdbx_strand_id
1 'polypeptide(L)'
;FDCSTTCTLVGATCIRPDYAIYGQSCVQKAAVHFGLTCNSYSAENANYGAPAYRNANGACSYLVSTPPSSTYCTKVGSNQQRICPCYVQHRPPLPPSPLPPGMVPPPPPPSP
;
A
#
# COMPACT_ATOMS: atom_id res chain seq x y z
N PHE A 1 -7.04 10.71 -9.19
CA PHE A 1 -5.71 10.07 -9.18
C PHE A 1 -5.87 8.57 -9.09
N ASP A 2 -4.97 7.82 -9.72
CA ASP A 2 -4.82 6.38 -9.51
C ASP A 2 -3.93 6.10 -8.29
N CYS A 3 -3.93 4.84 -7.84
CA CYS A 3 -3.19 4.45 -6.65
C CYS A 3 -1.68 4.39 -6.87
N SER A 4 -1.22 4.16 -8.11
CA SER A 4 0.20 4.18 -8.43
C SER A 4 0.80 5.56 -8.20
N THR A 5 0.17 6.60 -8.77
CA THR A 5 0.61 7.99 -8.55
C THR A 5 0.49 8.39 -7.09
N THR A 6 -0.62 8.04 -6.42
CA THR A 6 -0.84 8.39 -5.01
C THR A 6 0.23 7.78 -4.10
N CYS A 7 0.58 6.51 -4.29
CA CYS A 7 1.63 5.87 -3.50
C CYS A 7 3.01 6.44 -3.82
N THR A 8 3.27 6.78 -5.09
CA THR A 8 4.56 7.37 -5.50
C THR A 8 4.80 8.72 -4.81
N LEU A 9 3.76 9.54 -4.63
CA LEU A 9 3.86 10.82 -3.92
C LEU A 9 4.30 10.69 -2.46
N VAL A 10 4.08 9.53 -1.84
CA VAL A 10 4.50 9.23 -0.46
C VAL A 10 5.72 8.31 -0.39
N GLY A 11 6.45 8.15 -1.51
CA GLY A 11 7.64 7.30 -1.57
C GLY A 11 7.35 5.80 -1.41
N ALA A 12 6.14 5.37 -1.74
CA ALA A 12 5.68 4.00 -1.60
C ALA A 12 5.26 3.39 -2.95
N THR A 13 5.15 2.08 -2.98
CA THR A 13 4.67 1.34 -4.15
C THR A 13 3.23 0.90 -3.93
N CYS A 14 2.38 1.09 -4.93
CA CYS A 14 1.02 0.55 -4.88
C CYS A 14 1.07 -0.98 -4.88
N ILE A 15 0.38 -1.58 -3.90
CA ILE A 15 0.19 -3.03 -3.84
C ILE A 15 -1.31 -3.33 -3.91
N ARG A 16 -1.67 -4.47 -4.49
CA ARG A 16 -3.03 -5.00 -4.35
C ARG A 16 -3.03 -5.99 -3.19
N PRO A 17 -3.58 -5.67 -2.01
CA PRO A 17 -3.65 -6.63 -0.93
C PRO A 17 -4.67 -7.70 -1.31
N ASP A 18 -4.22 -8.93 -1.50
CA ASP A 18 -5.06 -10.06 -1.93
C ASP A 18 -6.21 -10.40 -0.96
N TYR A 19 -6.23 -9.82 0.25
CA TYR A 19 -7.27 -10.08 1.25
C TYR A 19 -7.87 -8.82 1.92
N ALA A 20 -7.19 -7.66 1.86
CA ALA A 20 -7.55 -6.52 2.73
C ALA A 20 -8.65 -5.60 2.17
N ILE A 21 -9.17 -5.87 0.97
CA ILE A 21 -10.11 -4.98 0.26
C ILE A 21 -11.32 -5.71 -0.34
N TYR A 22 -11.46 -7.00 -0.03
CA TYR A 22 -12.55 -7.83 -0.51
C TYR A 22 -13.66 -7.94 0.52
N GLY A 23 -14.88 -7.71 0.06
CA GLY A 23 -16.04 -7.72 0.93
C GLY A 23 -16.14 -6.50 1.83
N GLN A 24 -17.35 -6.30 2.33
CA GLN A 24 -17.72 -5.15 3.15
C GLN A 24 -16.87 -5.04 4.43
N SER A 25 -16.61 -6.17 5.10
CA SER A 25 -15.89 -6.20 6.39
C SER A 25 -14.44 -5.70 6.28
N CYS A 26 -13.76 -6.01 5.17
CA CYS A 26 -12.40 -5.56 4.92
C CYS A 26 -12.36 -4.06 4.63
N VAL A 27 -13.27 -3.57 3.81
CA VAL A 27 -13.36 -2.13 3.51
C VAL A 27 -13.76 -1.32 4.75
N GLN A 28 -14.58 -1.87 5.65
CA GLN A 28 -14.92 -1.26 6.93
C GLN A 28 -13.69 -1.10 7.83
N LYS A 29 -12.86 -2.16 7.95
CA LYS A 29 -11.61 -2.08 8.71
C LYS A 29 -10.63 -1.08 8.11
N ALA A 30 -10.50 -1.09 6.78
CA ALA A 30 -9.66 -0.12 6.07
C ALA A 30 -10.16 1.32 6.31
N ALA A 31 -11.47 1.56 6.18
CA ALA A 31 -12.05 2.87 6.42
C ALA A 31 -11.75 3.37 7.84
N VAL A 32 -11.94 2.55 8.87
CA VAL A 32 -11.59 2.89 10.26
C VAL A 32 -10.09 3.20 10.40
N HIS A 33 -9.22 2.41 9.79
CA HIS A 33 -7.77 2.64 9.83
C HIS A 33 -7.37 3.98 9.20
N PHE A 34 -8.08 4.41 8.16
CA PHE A 34 -7.87 5.70 7.48
C PHE A 34 -8.69 6.86 8.08
N GLY A 35 -9.42 6.64 9.18
CA GLY A 35 -10.28 7.68 9.78
C GLY A 35 -11.50 8.06 8.94
N LEU A 36 -11.94 7.18 8.05
CA LEU A 36 -13.11 7.36 7.19
C LEU A 36 -14.34 6.72 7.83
N THR A 37 -15.48 7.42 7.73
CA THR A 37 -16.79 6.89 8.16
C THR A 37 -17.63 6.55 6.95
N CYS A 38 -17.91 5.26 6.75
CA CYS A 38 -18.81 4.80 5.69
C CYS A 38 -20.25 4.71 6.22
N ASN A 39 -21.19 5.45 5.62
CA ASN A 39 -22.62 5.38 5.92
C ASN A 39 -23.32 4.22 5.19
N SER A 40 -22.75 3.78 4.07
CA SER A 40 -23.30 2.70 3.25
C SER A 40 -22.19 1.95 2.53
N TYR A 41 -22.48 0.70 2.16
CA TYR A 41 -21.53 -0.19 1.49
C TYR A 41 -22.16 -0.78 0.23
N SER A 42 -21.45 -0.69 -0.88
CA SER A 42 -21.90 -1.23 -2.16
C SER A 42 -20.84 -2.12 -2.79
N ALA A 43 -21.26 -3.26 -3.30
CA ALA A 43 -20.44 -4.09 -4.16
C ALA A 43 -20.18 -3.37 -5.48
N GLU A 44 -18.91 -3.21 -5.85
CA GLU A 44 -18.53 -2.81 -7.20
C GLU A 44 -17.53 -3.81 -7.78
N ASN A 45 -17.63 -4.02 -9.09
CA ASN A 45 -16.61 -4.72 -9.84
C ASN A 45 -15.38 -3.83 -9.99
N ALA A 46 -14.23 -4.48 -10.14
CA ALA A 46 -12.95 -3.80 -10.17
C ALA A 46 -12.76 -2.77 -11.29
N ASN A 47 -13.62 -2.83 -12.30
CA ASN A 47 -13.65 -1.88 -13.41
C ASN A 47 -14.05 -0.46 -12.99
N TYR A 48 -14.61 -0.26 -11.80
CA TYR A 48 -15.09 1.04 -11.32
C TYR A 48 -14.13 1.73 -10.32
N GLY A 49 -12.94 1.15 -10.10
CA GLY A 49 -11.91 1.75 -9.24
C GLY A 49 -12.13 1.52 -7.75
N ALA A 50 -12.87 0.48 -7.37
CA ALA A 50 -13.01 0.04 -5.99
C ALA A 50 -11.71 -0.59 -5.42
N PRO A 51 -11.54 -0.63 -4.08
CA PRO A 51 -12.39 0.00 -3.10
C PRO A 51 -12.24 1.52 -3.13
N ALA A 52 -13.35 2.22 -2.95
CA ALA A 52 -13.38 3.67 -2.97
C ALA A 52 -14.35 4.22 -1.95
N TYR A 53 -14.13 5.48 -1.58
CA TYR A 53 -14.95 6.27 -0.69
C TYR A 53 -15.53 7.46 -1.46
N ARG A 54 -16.83 7.65 -1.35
CA ARG A 54 -17.56 8.79 -1.93
C ARG A 54 -17.91 9.76 -0.80
N ASN A 55 -17.15 10.85 -0.70
CA ASN A 55 -17.37 11.91 0.29
C ASN A 55 -18.80 12.49 0.26
N ALA A 56 -19.42 12.57 -0.92
CA ALA A 56 -20.71 13.24 -1.08
C ALA A 56 -21.85 12.62 -0.25
N ASN A 57 -21.79 11.33 0.06
CA ASN A 57 -22.80 10.62 0.85
C ASN A 57 -22.19 9.70 1.91
N GLY A 58 -20.86 9.69 2.05
CA GLY A 58 -20.14 8.75 2.90
C GLY A 58 -20.25 7.30 2.42
N ALA A 59 -20.51 7.04 1.14
CA ALA A 59 -20.64 5.66 0.65
C ALA A 59 -19.27 5.03 0.38
N CYS A 60 -19.10 3.78 0.77
CA CYS A 60 -17.90 2.97 0.49
C CYS A 60 -18.23 1.86 -0.50
N SER A 61 -17.39 1.69 -1.51
CA SER A 61 -17.47 0.56 -2.43
C SER A 61 -16.41 -0.48 -2.09
N TYR A 62 -16.77 -1.76 -2.16
CA TYR A 62 -15.86 -2.88 -1.98
C TYR A 62 -15.81 -3.75 -3.22
N LEU A 63 -14.71 -4.46 -3.41
CA LEU A 63 -14.53 -5.37 -4.55
C LEU A 63 -15.23 -6.70 -4.27
N VAL A 64 -15.99 -7.17 -5.25
CA VAL A 64 -16.56 -8.54 -5.27
C VAL A 64 -15.72 -9.54 -6.05
N SER A 65 -14.72 -9.06 -6.79
CA SER A 65 -13.79 -9.90 -7.56
C SER A 65 -12.41 -9.26 -7.64
N THR A 66 -11.39 -10.10 -7.79
CA THR A 66 -9.97 -9.72 -7.78
C THR A 66 -9.53 -9.18 -9.13
N PRO A 67 -9.35 -7.86 -9.33
CA PRO A 67 -8.70 -7.36 -10.54
C PRO A 67 -7.23 -7.75 -10.54
N PRO A 68 -6.57 -7.83 -11.72
CA PRO A 68 -5.11 -7.79 -11.78
C PRO A 68 -4.53 -6.62 -10.97
N SER A 69 -3.36 -6.80 -10.37
CA SER A 69 -2.67 -5.74 -9.60
C SER A 69 -2.40 -4.49 -10.46
N SER A 70 -2.04 -4.69 -11.74
CA SER A 70 -1.86 -3.61 -12.71
C SER A 70 -3.15 -2.80 -12.91
N THR A 71 -4.29 -3.47 -13.07
CA THR A 71 -5.61 -2.83 -13.17
C THR A 71 -5.97 -2.12 -11.88
N TYR A 72 -5.71 -2.74 -10.73
CA TYR A 72 -5.97 -2.13 -9.43
C TYR A 72 -5.19 -0.82 -9.25
N CYS A 73 -3.89 -0.81 -9.51
CA CYS A 73 -3.05 0.34 -9.21
C CYS A 73 -3.21 1.49 -10.19
N THR A 74 -3.46 1.22 -11.48
CA THR A 74 -3.52 2.24 -12.54
C THR A 74 -4.92 2.78 -12.79
N LYS A 75 -5.97 2.16 -12.24
CA LYS A 75 -7.34 2.63 -12.47
C LYS A 75 -7.58 4.00 -11.82
N VAL A 76 -8.13 4.93 -12.59
CA VAL A 76 -8.58 6.23 -12.06
C VAL A 76 -10.01 6.10 -11.54
N GLY A 77 -10.26 6.61 -10.33
CA GLY A 77 -11.61 6.67 -9.77
C GLY A 77 -12.43 7.74 -10.50
N SER A 78 -13.58 7.35 -11.07
CA SER A 78 -14.34 8.27 -11.95
C SER A 78 -15.01 9.43 -11.23
N ASN A 79 -15.26 9.35 -9.91
CA ASN A 79 -15.82 10.42 -9.05
C ASN A 79 -15.67 10.06 -7.55
N GLN A 80 -14.75 9.17 -7.22
CA GLN A 80 -14.62 8.55 -5.90
C GLN A 80 -13.16 8.66 -5.44
N GLN A 81 -12.94 8.88 -4.14
CA GLN A 81 -11.59 8.78 -3.57
C GLN A 81 -11.24 7.30 -3.44
N ARG A 82 -10.20 6.84 -4.13
CA ARG A 82 -9.78 5.44 -4.03
C ARG A 82 -9.06 5.21 -2.71
N ILE A 83 -9.35 4.08 -2.07
CA ILE A 83 -8.56 3.64 -0.92
C ILE A 83 -7.34 2.91 -1.50
N CYS A 84 -6.16 3.52 -1.36
CA CYS A 84 -4.92 3.07 -1.99
C CYS A 84 -3.95 2.48 -0.95
N PRO A 85 -3.87 1.15 -0.83
CA PRO A 85 -2.88 0.48 0.00
C PRO A 85 -1.49 0.66 -0.63
N CYS A 86 -0.69 1.48 0.05
CA CYS A 86 0.68 1.78 -0.33
C CYS A 86 1.63 0.99 0.56
N TYR A 87 2.59 0.31 -0.05
CA TYR A 87 3.66 -0.38 0.65
C TYR A 87 4.93 0.46 0.55
N VAL A 88 5.42 0.94 1.69
CA VAL A 88 6.76 1.53 1.75
C VAL A 88 7.74 0.38 1.67
N GLN A 89 8.51 0.29 0.58
CA GLN A 89 9.72 -0.52 0.62
C GLN A 89 10.66 0.16 1.62
N HIS A 90 10.65 -0.30 2.86
CA HIS A 90 11.79 -0.11 3.73
C HIS A 90 12.97 -0.77 3.02
N ARG A 91 13.77 0.04 2.33
CA ARG A 91 15.08 -0.39 1.88
C ARG A 91 15.77 -0.92 3.14
N PRO A 92 16.21 -2.19 3.20
CA PRO A 92 17.09 -2.61 4.26
C PRO A 92 18.25 -1.60 4.29
N PRO A 93 18.72 -1.15 5.47
CA PRO A 93 19.95 -0.37 5.51
C PRO A 93 20.99 -1.14 4.70
N LEU A 94 21.65 -0.46 3.74
CA LEU A 94 22.67 -1.11 2.95
C LEU A 94 23.63 -1.79 3.93
N PRO A 95 24.00 -3.06 3.71
CA PRO A 95 25.08 -3.65 4.50
C PRO A 95 26.28 -2.69 4.41
N PRO A 96 27.00 -2.45 5.53
CA PRO A 96 28.17 -1.60 5.50
C PRO A 96 29.09 -2.07 4.38
N SER A 97 29.59 -1.12 3.57
CA SER A 97 30.52 -1.42 2.50
C SER A 97 31.66 -2.28 3.04
N PRO A 98 32.05 -3.37 2.36
CA PRO A 98 33.19 -4.16 2.79
C PRO A 98 34.41 -3.24 2.90
N LEU A 99 35.06 -3.25 4.08
CA LEU A 99 36.33 -2.57 4.25
C LEU A 99 37.31 -3.05 3.16
N PRO A 100 38.08 -2.15 2.53
CA PRO A 100 39.08 -2.54 1.57
C PRO A 100 40.04 -3.58 2.17
N PRO A 101 40.46 -4.59 1.39
CA PRO A 101 41.39 -5.62 1.86
C PRO A 101 42.70 -4.96 2.29
N GLY A 102 42.98 -4.96 3.60
CA GLY A 102 44.19 -4.35 4.17
C GLY A 102 44.07 -3.76 5.57
N MET A 103 42.86 -3.55 6.10
CA MET A 103 42.63 -3.05 7.47
C MET A 103 42.35 -4.18 8.48
N VAL A 104 43.09 -5.29 8.42
CA VAL A 104 43.11 -6.22 9.56
C VAL A 104 43.97 -5.56 10.64
N PRO A 105 43.42 -5.18 11.81
CA PRO A 105 44.24 -4.66 12.90
C PRO A 105 45.25 -5.73 13.32
N PRO A 106 46.49 -5.34 13.66
CA PRO A 106 47.50 -6.29 14.09
C PRO A 106 47.01 -7.07 15.33
N PRO A 107 47.35 -8.36 15.45
CA PRO A 107 46.98 -9.14 16.61
C PRO A 107 47.55 -8.50 17.89
N PRO A 108 46.84 -8.62 19.03
CA PRO A 108 47.34 -8.11 20.30
C PRO A 108 48.65 -8.82 20.70
N PRO A 109 49.57 -8.13 21.39
CA PRO A 109 50.81 -8.73 21.86
C PRO A 109 50.52 -9.85 22.86
N PRO A 110 51.34 -10.93 22.87
CA PRO A 110 51.22 -11.99 23.86
C PRO A 110 51.41 -11.42 25.27
N SER A 111 50.51 -11.78 26.18
CA SER A 111 50.58 -11.41 27.60
C SER A 111 51.66 -12.23 28.33
N PRO A 112 52.37 -11.63 29.31
CA PRO A 112 53.45 -12.26 30.08
C PRO A 112 52.96 -13.37 31.03
#